data_AF-A0A9D5GZ93-F1
#
_entry.id   AF-A0A9D5GZ93-F1
#
_cell.length_a   1.000
_cell.length_b   1.000
_cell.length_c   1.000
_cell.angle_alpha   90.00
_cell.angle_beta   90.00
_cell.angle_gamma   90.00
#
_symmetry.space_group_name_H-M   'P 1'
#
loop_
_entity.id
_entity.type
_entity.pdbx_description
1 polymer ?
#
loop_
_entity_poly.entity_id
_entity_poly.type
_entity_poly.pdbx_seq_one_letter_code
_entity_poly.pdbx_strand_id
1 'polypeptide(L)'
;MLHFFDLGINKSIFIKPKTFHLTVLMLKLWNTVPVPRHWCQKRNFLQGKRGIEKQPFQLPDFIAATGIEKIRQAYIEKEDSKKLKQKQRERMQPKMGKMDIDYQVLHDAFFKYQTKPKLTSFGELYHEGKEFEVLPMLESIEKDSV
;
A
#
# COMPACT_ATOMS: atom_id res chain seq x y z
N MET A 1 -16.76 3.17 5.49
CA MET A 1 -16.88 1.75 5.11
C MET A 1 -17.76 1.10 6.17
N LEU A 2 -19.08 1.04 5.94
CA LEU A 2 -20.00 0.41 6.89
C LEU A 2 -19.66 -1.08 6.94
N HIS A 3 -19.27 -1.57 8.11
CA HIS A 3 -19.05 -2.99 8.30
C HIS A 3 -20.41 -3.69 8.15
N PHE A 4 -20.58 -4.52 7.10
CA PHE A 4 -21.80 -5.32 6.88
C PHE A 4 -22.21 -6.19 8.09
N PHE A 5 -21.31 -6.36 9.05
CA PHE A 5 -21.55 -7.00 10.34
C PHE A 5 -22.52 -6.21 11.22
N ASP A 6 -22.48 -4.86 11.16
CA ASP A 6 -23.34 -3.97 11.94
C ASP A 6 -24.82 -4.00 11.49
N LEU A 7 -25.07 -4.50 10.26
CA LEU A 7 -26.41 -4.71 9.71
C LEU A 7 -26.93 -6.15 9.92
N GLY A 8 -26.20 -7.01 10.65
CA GLY A 8 -26.62 -8.39 10.93
C GLY A 8 -26.58 -9.34 9.72
N ILE A 9 -25.91 -8.93 8.62
CA ILE A 9 -25.85 -9.70 7.37
C ILE A 9 -24.72 -10.73 7.47
N ASN A 10 -25.07 -11.96 7.82
CA ASN A 10 -24.14 -13.09 7.86
C ASN A 10 -23.64 -13.45 6.45
N LYS A 11 -22.36 -13.84 6.35
CA LYS A 11 -21.75 -14.38 5.10
C LYS A 11 -22.58 -15.50 4.46
N SER A 12 -23.34 -16.24 5.27
CA SER A 12 -24.21 -17.32 4.83
C SER A 12 -25.29 -16.87 3.83
N ILE A 13 -25.72 -15.61 3.84
CA ILE A 13 -26.74 -15.09 2.91
C ILE A 13 -26.26 -15.16 1.45
N PHE A 14 -24.95 -15.00 1.22
CA PHE A 14 -24.35 -15.05 -0.12
C PHE A 14 -23.87 -16.45 -0.51
N ILE A 15 -23.66 -17.35 0.46
CA ILE A 15 -23.21 -18.73 0.23
C ILE A 15 -24.41 -19.68 0.09
N LYS A 16 -25.49 -19.42 0.83
CA LYS A 16 -26.75 -20.18 0.85
C LYS A 16 -27.94 -19.20 0.94
N PRO A 17 -28.34 -18.57 -0.18
CA PRO A 17 -29.40 -17.57 -0.15
C PRO A 17 -30.74 -18.22 0.20
N LYS A 18 -31.45 -17.66 1.20
CA LYS A 18 -32.83 -18.06 1.52
C LYS A 18 -33.81 -17.66 0.42
N THR A 19 -33.53 -16.58 -0.32
CA THR A 19 -34.39 -16.01 -1.37
C THR A 19 -33.56 -15.68 -2.63
N PHE A 20 -33.41 -16.68 -3.50
CA PHE A 20 -32.58 -16.61 -4.71
C PHE A 20 -32.91 -15.40 -5.62
N HIS A 21 -34.19 -15.13 -5.85
CA HIS A 21 -34.65 -14.08 -6.76
C HIS A 21 -34.24 -12.67 -6.33
N LEU A 22 -34.35 -12.35 -5.02
CA LEU A 22 -33.96 -11.04 -4.49
C LEU A 22 -32.44 -10.85 -4.54
N THR A 23 -31.67 -11.88 -4.16
CA THR A 23 -30.21 -11.81 -4.19
C THR A 23 -29.65 -11.60 -5.59
N VAL A 24 -30.22 -12.27 -6.61
CA VAL A 24 -29.80 -12.10 -8.00
C VAL A 24 -30.16 -10.70 -8.52
N LEU A 25 -31.32 -10.18 -8.14
CA LEU A 25 -31.73 -8.82 -8.50
C LEU A 25 -30.76 -7.78 -7.92
N MET A 26 -30.41 -7.90 -6.64
CA MET A 26 -29.45 -7.00 -5.99
C MET A 26 -28.07 -7.05 -6.64
N LEU A 27 -27.60 -8.22 -7.09
CA LEU A 27 -26.32 -8.38 -7.78
C LEU A 27 -26.31 -7.81 -9.21
N LYS A 28 -27.48 -7.56 -9.81
CA LYS A 28 -27.62 -7.01 -11.17
C LYS A 28 -27.89 -5.50 -11.20
N LEU A 29 -28.01 -4.85 -10.04
CA LEU A 29 -28.21 -3.40 -9.97
C LEU A 29 -26.96 -2.67 -10.46
N TRP A 30 -27.16 -1.49 -11.06
CA TRP A 30 -26.07 -0.66 -11.54
C TRP A 30 -25.17 -0.19 -10.39
N ASN A 31 -23.87 -0.13 -10.68
CA ASN A 31 -22.82 0.31 -9.76
C ASN A 31 -22.70 -0.54 -8.48
N THR A 32 -23.18 -1.78 -8.51
CA THR A 32 -22.96 -2.72 -7.42
C THR A 32 -21.63 -3.43 -7.56
N VAL A 33 -20.97 -3.63 -6.42
CA VAL A 33 -19.69 -4.29 -6.32
C VAL A 33 -19.92 -5.78 -6.04
N PRO A 34 -19.31 -6.71 -6.82
CA PRO A 34 -19.52 -8.14 -6.63
C PRO A 34 -18.96 -8.61 -5.27
N VAL A 35 -19.53 -9.70 -4.77
CA VAL A 35 -19.09 -10.32 -3.52
C VAL A 35 -17.63 -10.77 -3.63
N PRO A 36 -16.76 -10.44 -2.65
CA PRO A 36 -15.36 -10.85 -2.67
C PRO A 36 -15.17 -12.37 -2.75
N ARG A 37 -14.33 -12.84 -3.68
CA ARG A 37 -14.08 -14.28 -3.95
C ARG A 37 -13.62 -15.09 -2.74
N HIS A 38 -12.96 -14.46 -1.77
CA HIS A 38 -12.41 -15.14 -0.61
C HIS A 38 -13.46 -15.52 0.46
N TRP A 39 -14.70 -15.02 0.37
CA TRP A 39 -15.73 -15.32 1.37
C TRP A 39 -16.18 -16.78 1.39
N CYS A 40 -16.07 -17.50 0.28
CA CYS A 40 -16.36 -18.94 0.22
C CYS A 40 -15.16 -19.82 0.62
N GLN A 41 -14.00 -19.21 0.88
CA GLN A 41 -12.78 -19.95 1.20
C GLN A 41 -12.73 -20.25 2.71
N LYS A 42 -12.29 -21.46 3.07
CA LYS A 42 -12.07 -21.87 4.46
C LYS A 42 -10.81 -21.23 5.07
N ARG A 43 -9.86 -20.80 4.22
CA ARG A 43 -8.61 -20.16 4.63
C ARG A 43 -8.83 -18.68 4.94
N ASN A 44 -7.99 -18.13 5.82
CA ASN A 44 -8.01 -16.69 6.08
C ASN A 44 -7.49 -15.92 4.85
N PHE A 45 -8.05 -14.72 4.58
CA PHE A 45 -7.91 -13.99 3.31
C PHE A 45 -6.46 -13.78 2.81
N LEU A 46 -5.51 -13.52 3.72
CA LEU A 46 -4.10 -13.24 3.38
C LEU A 46 -3.14 -14.35 3.81
N GLN A 47 -3.65 -15.53 4.14
CA GLN A 47 -2.84 -16.59 4.73
C GLN A 47 -1.90 -17.26 3.71
N GLY A 48 -2.21 -17.23 2.41
CA GLY A 48 -1.37 -17.79 1.35
C GLY A 48 -0.11 -16.96 1.07
N LYS A 49 -0.04 -15.72 1.55
CA LYS A 49 1.17 -14.89 1.52
C LYS A 49 2.22 -15.24 2.58
N ARG A 50 1.94 -16.20 3.49
CA ARG A 50 2.90 -16.67 4.48
C ARG A 50 4.03 -17.43 3.77
N GLY A 51 5.15 -16.76 3.54
CA GLY A 51 6.34 -17.32 2.88
C GLY A 51 6.82 -16.50 1.67
N ILE A 52 6.01 -15.56 1.18
CA ILE A 52 6.43 -14.60 0.15
C ILE A 52 7.05 -13.40 0.85
N GLU A 53 8.31 -13.12 0.57
CA GLU A 53 8.97 -11.90 1.06
C GLU A 53 8.38 -10.68 0.34
N LYS A 54 7.74 -9.81 1.13
CA LYS A 54 7.21 -8.55 0.61
C LYS A 54 8.39 -7.61 0.35
N GLN A 55 8.49 -7.07 -0.85
CA GLN A 55 9.47 -6.03 -1.16
C GLN A 55 9.32 -4.84 -0.21
N PRO A 56 10.44 -4.22 0.23
CA PRO A 56 10.40 -2.98 0.99
C PRO A 56 9.61 -1.90 0.24
N PHE A 57 9.08 -0.95 1.01
CA PHE A 57 8.36 0.17 0.41
C PHE A 57 9.31 1.05 -0.41
N GLN A 58 8.99 1.27 -1.68
CA GLN A 58 9.71 2.20 -2.54
C GLN A 58 9.04 3.57 -2.49
N LEU A 59 9.84 4.61 -2.31
CA LEU A 59 9.34 5.99 -2.34
C LEU A 59 8.97 6.36 -3.79
N PRO A 60 7.91 7.16 -3.99
CA PRO A 60 7.62 7.75 -5.29
C PRO A 60 8.81 8.57 -5.80
N ASP A 61 9.04 8.56 -7.11
CA ASP A 61 10.25 9.13 -7.74
C ASP A 61 10.52 10.59 -7.36
N PHE A 62 9.47 11.42 -7.28
CA PHE A 62 9.59 12.83 -6.91
C PHE A 62 10.02 13.04 -5.45
N ILE A 63 9.71 12.09 -4.55
CA ILE A 63 10.18 12.13 -3.16
C ILE A 63 11.59 11.51 -3.07
N ALA A 64 11.85 10.42 -3.79
CA ALA A 64 13.18 9.82 -3.85
C ALA A 64 14.24 10.81 -4.39
N ALA A 65 13.85 11.65 -5.36
CA ALA A 65 14.67 12.71 -5.93
C ALA A 65 15.13 13.77 -4.90
N THR A 66 14.42 13.95 -3.77
CA THR A 66 14.86 14.84 -2.69
C THR A 66 16.13 14.34 -1.99
N GLY A 67 16.52 13.08 -2.23
CA GLY A 67 17.72 12.48 -1.63
C GLY A 67 17.55 12.06 -0.17
N ILE A 68 16.35 12.21 0.41
CA ILE A 68 16.05 11.86 1.80
C ILE A 68 16.37 10.40 2.13
N GLU A 69 16.14 9.49 1.19
CA GLU A 69 16.40 8.06 1.36
C GLU A 69 17.90 7.80 1.61
N LYS A 70 18.77 8.40 0.79
CA LYS A 70 20.23 8.27 0.92
C LYS A 70 20.73 8.89 2.22
N ILE A 71 20.22 10.05 2.59
CA ILE A 71 20.59 10.74 3.84
C ILE A 71 20.21 9.87 5.05
N ARG A 72 18.96 9.36 5.08
CA ARG A 72 18.50 8.49 6.17
C ARG A 72 19.28 7.18 6.25
N GLN A 73 19.55 6.55 5.11
CA GLN A 73 20.30 5.29 5.06
C GLN A 73 21.73 5.46 5.61
N ALA A 74 22.44 6.50 5.18
CA ALA A 74 23.77 6.83 5.71
C ALA A 74 23.76 7.15 7.22
N TYR A 75 22.65 7.67 7.75
CA TYR A 75 22.48 7.90 9.18
C TYR A 75 22.29 6.63 9.98
N ILE A 76 21.47 5.72 9.48
CA ILE A 76 21.23 4.41 10.11
C ILE A 76 22.55 3.63 10.17
N GLU A 77 23.29 3.57 9.07
CA GLU A 77 24.60 2.92 9.02
C GLU A 77 25.62 3.54 10.00
N LYS A 78 25.61 4.87 10.12
CA LYS A 78 26.42 5.59 11.11
C LYS A 78 25.98 5.31 12.54
N GLU A 79 24.68 5.17 12.81
CA GLU A 79 24.15 4.82 14.14
C GLU A 79 24.49 3.38 14.53
N ASP A 80 24.43 2.45 13.59
CA ASP A 80 24.76 1.05 13.82
C ASP A 80 26.26 0.83 14.07
N SER A 81 27.09 1.64 13.42
CA SER A 81 28.55 1.65 13.65
C SER A 81 28.96 2.22 15.02
N LYS A 82 28.09 2.97 15.71
CA LYS A 82 28.42 3.62 16.98
C LYS A 82 28.38 2.65 18.16
N LYS A 83 29.44 2.66 18.97
CA LYS A 83 29.53 1.91 20.23
C LYS A 83 28.53 2.43 21.27
N LEU A 84 28.10 1.56 22.19
CA LEU A 84 27.10 1.86 23.23
C LEU A 84 27.46 3.09 24.10
N LYS A 85 28.74 3.28 24.43
CA LYS A 85 29.23 4.46 25.17
C LYS A 85 29.00 5.78 24.40
N GLN A 86 29.13 5.76 23.08
CA GLN A 86 28.91 6.94 22.23
C GLN A 86 27.42 7.27 22.14
N LYS A 87 26.55 6.26 22.01
CA LYS A 87 25.09 6.44 22.05
C LYS A 87 24.63 7.09 23.37
N GLN A 88 25.21 6.69 24.50
CA GLN A 88 24.90 7.28 25.82
C GLN A 88 25.33 8.76 25.92
N ARG A 89 26.49 9.13 25.37
CA ARG A 89 26.97 10.53 25.38
C ARG A 89 26.13 11.42 24.46
N GLU A 90 25.79 10.94 23.26
CA GLU A 90 24.92 11.67 22.32
C GLU A 90 23.49 11.87 22.86
N ARG A 91 23.01 10.98 23.74
CA ARG A 91 21.71 11.16 24.43
C ARG A 91 21.72 12.33 25.42
N MET A 92 22.84 12.58 26.10
CA MET A 92 22.98 13.71 27.03
C MET A 92 23.30 15.03 26.31
N GLN A 93 24.00 14.97 25.18
CA GLN A 93 24.33 16.16 24.38
C GLN A 93 24.02 15.90 22.90
N PRO A 94 22.77 16.15 22.46
CA PRO A 94 22.39 15.94 21.08
C PRO A 94 23.05 16.98 20.17
N LYS A 95 23.59 16.52 19.04
CA LYS A 95 24.01 17.39 17.94
C LYS A 95 22.82 17.59 17.01
N MET A 96 22.31 18.82 16.96
CA MET A 96 21.21 19.24 16.08
C MET A 96 21.66 19.32 14.62
N GLY A 97 20.71 19.31 13.67
CA GLY A 97 21.01 19.47 12.24
C GLY A 97 21.51 18.21 11.54
N LYS A 98 21.20 17.02 12.08
CA LYS A 98 21.66 15.75 11.50
C LYS A 98 21.12 15.54 10.06
N MET A 99 19.85 15.82 9.82
CA MET A 99 19.20 15.61 8.51
C MET A 99 18.66 16.95 7.98
N ASP A 100 19.57 17.85 7.61
CA ASP A 100 19.17 19.12 7.04
C ASP A 100 18.92 18.97 5.53
N ILE A 101 17.74 19.40 5.09
CA ILE A 101 17.32 19.39 3.69
C ILE A 101 16.70 20.76 3.43
N ASP A 102 17.10 21.38 2.33
CA ASP A 102 16.57 22.67 1.94
C ASP A 102 15.05 22.61 1.75
N TYR A 103 14.34 23.51 2.43
CA TYR A 103 12.89 23.68 2.34
C TYR A 103 12.43 23.92 0.91
N GLN A 104 13.22 24.61 0.10
CA GLN A 104 12.87 24.91 -1.29
C GLN A 104 12.82 23.63 -2.14
N VAL A 105 13.73 22.69 -1.90
CA VAL A 105 13.76 21.39 -2.59
C VAL A 105 12.53 20.55 -2.21
N LEU A 106 12.14 20.57 -0.93
CA LEU A 106 10.92 19.89 -0.48
C LEU A 106 9.66 20.52 -1.08
N HIS A 107 9.60 21.85 -1.11
CA HIS A 107 8.50 22.57 -1.72
C HIS A 107 8.34 22.21 -3.20
N ASP A 108 9.42 22.27 -3.98
CA ASP A 108 9.36 21.96 -5.41
C ASP A 108 9.04 20.48 -5.67
N ALA A 109 9.50 19.55 -4.82
CA ALA A 109 9.15 18.14 -4.94
C ALA A 109 7.64 17.88 -4.80
N PHE A 110 6.97 18.54 -3.85
CA PHE A 110 5.53 18.34 -3.63
C PHE A 110 4.63 19.17 -4.54
N PHE A 111 5.08 20.33 -5.02
CA PHE A 111 4.21 21.25 -5.77
C PHE A 111 4.54 21.32 -7.26
N LYS A 112 5.79 21.08 -7.68
CA LYS A 112 6.22 21.18 -9.09
C LYS A 112 6.36 19.81 -9.76
N TYR A 113 6.95 18.83 -9.06
CA TYR A 113 7.24 17.51 -9.62
C TYR A 113 6.25 16.42 -9.20
N GLN A 114 5.11 16.79 -8.63
CA GLN A 114 4.11 15.84 -8.16
C GLN A 114 3.54 15.01 -9.32
N THR A 115 3.66 13.69 -9.22
CA THR A 115 3.04 12.75 -10.16
C THR A 115 1.80 12.13 -9.55
N LYS A 116 0.74 12.00 -10.36
CA LYS A 116 -0.48 11.33 -9.91
C LYS A 116 -0.23 9.82 -9.85
N PRO A 117 -0.48 9.15 -8.71
CA PRO A 117 -0.30 7.71 -8.62
C PRO A 117 -1.30 7.00 -9.53
N LYS A 118 -0.97 5.75 -9.90
CA LYS A 118 -1.87 4.88 -10.66
C LYS A 118 -3.05 4.51 -9.77
N LEU A 119 -4.21 5.10 -10.07
CA LEU A 119 -5.45 4.84 -9.35
C LEU A 119 -6.19 3.64 -9.94
N THR A 120 -6.89 2.94 -9.07
CA THR A 120 -7.74 1.81 -9.43
C THR A 120 -9.13 2.30 -9.84
N SER A 121 -9.74 1.63 -10.82
CA SER A 121 -11.09 1.95 -11.29
C SER A 121 -12.18 1.57 -10.28
N PHE A 122 -13.37 2.16 -10.41
CA PHE A 122 -14.51 1.81 -9.55
C PHE A 122 -14.93 0.35 -9.75
N GLY A 123 -15.15 -0.37 -8.64
CA GLY A 123 -15.60 -1.77 -8.64
C GLY A 123 -14.47 -2.80 -8.71
N GLU A 124 -13.22 -2.37 -8.86
CA GLU A 124 -12.08 -3.27 -8.92
C GLU A 124 -11.60 -3.65 -7.51
N LEU A 125 -11.73 -4.93 -7.17
CA LEU A 125 -11.45 -5.43 -5.82
C LEU A 125 -10.03 -5.99 -5.72
N TYR A 126 -9.45 -5.85 -4.54
CA TYR A 126 -8.21 -6.53 -4.22
C TYR A 126 -8.49 -7.99 -3.84
N HIS A 127 -7.74 -8.91 -4.45
CA HIS A 127 -7.68 -10.31 -4.04
C HIS A 127 -6.22 -10.71 -3.84
N GLU A 128 -6.01 -11.75 -3.05
CA GLU A 128 -4.70 -12.37 -2.93
C GLU A 128 -4.18 -12.78 -4.31
N GLY A 129 -2.93 -12.40 -4.63
CA GLY A 129 -2.31 -12.65 -5.93
C GLY A 129 -2.44 -11.50 -6.94
N LYS A 130 -3.30 -10.50 -6.68
CA LYS A 130 -3.56 -9.39 -7.62
C LYS A 130 -2.30 -8.60 -7.96
N GLU A 131 -1.39 -8.39 -7.01
CA GLU A 131 -0.13 -7.70 -7.27
C GLU A 131 0.74 -8.39 -8.32
N PHE A 132 0.68 -9.71 -8.48
CA PHE A 132 1.45 -10.45 -9.49
C PHE A 132 0.86 -10.33 -10.89
N GLU A 133 -0.46 -10.12 -10.98
CA GLU A 133 -1.17 -9.91 -12.25
C GLU A 133 -0.99 -8.48 -12.78
N VAL A 134 -0.83 -7.51 -11.87
CA VAL A 134 -0.70 -6.09 -12.22
C VAL A 134 0.71 -5.75 -12.72
N LEU A 135 1.76 -6.47 -12.26
CA LEU A 135 3.15 -6.24 -12.68
C LEU A 135 3.37 -6.28 -14.21
N PRO A 136 2.93 -7.30 -14.96
CA PRO A 136 3.16 -7.35 -16.42
C PRO A 136 2.39 -6.28 -17.21
N MET A 137 1.25 -5.79 -16.71
CA MET A 137 0.49 -4.72 -17.39
C MET A 137 1.15 -3.35 -17.24
N LEU A 138 1.85 -3.10 -16.13
CA LEU A 138 2.53 -1.82 -15.90
C LEU A 138 3.77 -1.67 -16.78
N GLU A 139 4.49 -2.76 -17.03
CA GLU A 139 5.67 -2.79 -17.89
C GLU A 139 5.35 -2.61 -19.39
N SER A 140 4.11 -2.93 -19.78
CA SER A 140 3.63 -2.76 -21.15
C SER A 140 3.30 -1.30 -21.48
N ILE A 141 2.66 -0.59 -20.54
CA ILE A 141 2.25 0.82 -20.73
C ILE A 141 3.46 1.77 -20.77
N GLU A 142 4.55 1.43 -20.08
CA GLU A 142 5.76 2.26 -20.05
C GLU A 142 6.55 2.18 -21.38
N LYS A 143 6.49 1.03 -22.08
CA LYS A 143 7.13 0.82 -23.40
C LYS A 143 6.44 1.54 -24.56
N ASP A 144 5.16 1.85 -24.42
CA ASP A 144 4.37 2.56 -25.45
C ASP A 144 4.45 4.10 -25.33
N SER A 145 5.23 4.61 -24.37
CA SER A 145 5.40 6.04 -24.11
C SER A 145 6.75 6.63 -24.55
N VAL A 146 7.50 5.90 -25.39
CA VAL A 146 8.75 6.32 -26.04
C VAL A 146 8.60 6.33 -27.56
#